data_AF-A0A257VRV3-F1
#
_entry.id   AF-A0A257VRV3-F1
#
_cell.length_a   1.000
_cell.length_b   1.000
_cell.length_c   1.000
_cell.angle_alpha   90.00
_cell.angle_beta   90.00
_cell.angle_gamma   90.00
#
_symmetry.space_group_name_H-M   'P 1'
#
loop_
_entity.id
_entity.type
_entity.pdbx_description
1 polymer ?
#
loop_
_entity_poly.entity_id
_entity_poly.type
_entity_poly.pdbx_seq_one_letter_code
_entity_poly.pdbx_strand_id
1 'polypeptide(L)' 'MRFVVLTLAFALSVFGADLTGKWKGSMPGRDGNAREISFNFKAEGAKLTGTMMGPMGNEIEISDGKVDAQDVSFKVVL' A
#
# COMPACT_ATOMS: atom_id res chain seq x y z
N MET A 1 13.12 27.05 -32.38
CA MET A 1 13.61 26.27 -31.22
C MET A 1 13.21 26.92 -29.88
N ARG A 2 11.94 27.33 -29.71
CA ARG A 2 11.49 28.07 -28.51
C ARG A 2 10.03 27.78 -28.13
N PHE A 3 9.60 26.54 -28.43
CA PHE A 3 8.28 26.02 -28.07
C PHE A 3 8.33 24.57 -27.53
N VAL A 4 9.43 23.84 -27.76
CA VAL A 4 9.59 22.45 -27.28
C VAL A 4 9.91 22.38 -25.78
N VAL A 5 10.46 23.45 -25.20
CA VAL A 5 10.88 23.46 -23.78
C VAL A 5 9.68 23.64 -22.82
N LEU A 6 8.54 24.15 -23.30
CA LEU A 6 7.38 24.42 -22.43
C LEU A 6 6.46 23.21 -22.22
N THR A 7 6.65 22.11 -22.96
CA THR A 7 5.74 20.95 -22.93
C THR A 7 6.20 19.83 -21.98
N LEU A 8 7.43 19.87 -21.44
CA LEU A 8 8.03 18.73 -20.74
C LEU A 8 8.07 18.84 -19.20
N ALA A 9 7.54 19.90 -18.60
CA ALA A 9 7.60 20.11 -17.16
C ALA A 9 6.29 19.83 -16.41
N PHE A 10 5.32 19.18 -17.05
CA PHE A 10 4.15 18.63 -16.37
C PHE A 10 4.39 17.15 -16.07
N ALA A 11 5.48 16.86 -15.34
CA ALA A 11 5.53 15.66 -14.53
C ALA A 11 4.55 15.88 -13.37
N LEU A 12 3.26 15.70 -13.67
CA LEU A 12 2.27 15.40 -12.65
C LEU A 12 2.80 14.15 -11.95
N SER A 13 3.46 14.34 -10.82
CA SER A 13 3.48 13.35 -9.78
C SER A 13 2.01 13.11 -9.45
N VAL A 14 1.42 12.12 -10.11
CA VAL A 14 0.17 11.52 -9.70
C VAL A 14 0.45 11.10 -8.27
N PHE A 15 0.00 11.91 -7.31
CA PHE A 15 -0.09 11.48 -5.93
C PHE A 15 -1.05 10.30 -5.98
N GLY A 16 -0.47 9.09 -6.05
CA GLY A 16 -1.20 7.87 -5.77
C GLY A 16 -1.97 8.11 -4.49
N ALA A 17 -3.23 7.66 -4.48
CA ALA A 17 -4.11 7.79 -3.32
C ALA A 17 -3.30 7.57 -2.04
N ASP A 18 -3.44 8.47 -1.06
CA ASP A 18 -2.69 8.39 0.19
C ASP A 18 -3.03 7.05 0.85
N LEU A 19 -2.21 6.02 0.56
CA LEU A 19 -2.35 4.67 1.08
C LEU A 19 -2.03 4.64 2.57
N THR A 20 -1.45 5.72 3.10
CA THR A 20 -1.09 5.85 4.49
C THR A 20 -2.33 5.88 5.37
N GLY A 21 -2.39 4.96 6.33
CA GLY A 21 -3.47 4.91 7.31
C GLY A 21 -3.85 3.49 7.69
N LYS A 22 -4.93 3.42 8.46
CA LYS A 22 -5.50 2.15 8.93
C LYS A 22 -6.54 1.66 7.94
N TRP A 23 -6.29 0.49 7.38
CA TRP A 23 -7.17 -0.20 6.47
C TRP A 23 -7.78 -1.40 7.16
N LYS A 24 -9.08 -1.60 6.94
CA LYS A 24 -9.81 -2.77 7.44
C LYS A 24 -10.40 -3.50 6.25
N GLY A 25 -10.09 -4.78 6.14
CA GLY A 25 -10.62 -5.67 5.13
C GLY A 25 -11.37 -6.82 5.78
N SER A 26 -12.19 -7.50 4.99
CA SER A 26 -12.82 -8.74 5.38
C SER A 26 -12.41 -9.79 4.35
N MET A 27 -11.80 -10.89 4.81
CA MET A 27 -11.45 -12.02 3.94
C MET A 27 -12.14 -13.29 4.42
N PRO A 28 -12.59 -14.16 3.50
CA PRO A 28 -13.06 -15.49 3.88
C PRO A 28 -11.89 -16.28 4.49
N GLY A 29 -12.07 -16.72 5.73
CA GLY A 29 -11.17 -17.64 6.40
C GLY A 29 -11.27 -19.06 5.83
N ARG A 30 -10.34 -19.92 6.22
CA ARG A 30 -10.30 -21.34 5.82
C ARG A 30 -11.58 -22.11 6.19
N ASP A 31 -12.28 -21.60 7.20
CA ASP A 31 -13.53 -22.10 7.75
C ASP A 31 -14.79 -21.50 7.08
N GLY A 32 -14.62 -20.66 6.05
CA GLY A 32 -15.74 -20.00 5.36
C GLY A 32 -16.30 -18.77 6.09
N ASN A 33 -15.91 -18.55 7.35
CA ASN A 33 -16.27 -17.35 8.09
C ASN A 33 -15.42 -16.16 7.65
N ALA A 34 -16.05 -14.99 7.58
CA ALA A 34 -15.36 -13.74 7.31
C ALA A 34 -14.45 -13.37 8.49
N ARG A 35 -13.15 -13.15 8.22
CA ARG A 35 -12.17 -12.64 9.17
C ARG A 35 -11.85 -11.20 8.85
N GLU A 36 -11.98 -10.33 9.85
CA GLU A 36 -11.52 -8.95 9.74
C GLU A 36 -9.98 -8.95 9.76
N ILE A 37 -9.39 -8.29 8.77
CA ILE A 37 -7.96 -8.00 8.73
C ILE A 37 -7.80 -6.51 8.91
N SER A 38 -6.87 -6.12 9.76
CA SER A 38 -6.43 -4.73 9.86
C SER A 38 -5.01 -4.59 9.34
N PHE A 39 -4.78 -3.56 8.55
CA PHE A 39 -3.46 -3.12 8.09
C PHE A 39 -3.24 -1.68 8.51
N ASN A 40 -2.01 -1.34 8.83
CA ASN A 40 -1.57 0.03 9.07
C ASN A 40 -0.46 0.32 8.06
N PHE A 41 -0.84 0.91 6.92
CA PHE A 41 0.10 1.19 5.84
C PHE A 41 0.70 2.58 6.00
N LYS A 42 1.93 2.73 5.52
CA LYS A 42 2.64 3.99 5.38
C LYS A 42 3.36 4.00 4.04
N ALA A 43 2.87 4.83 3.12
CA ALA A 43 3.42 4.96 1.79
C ALA A 43 4.31 6.20 1.71
N GLU A 44 5.57 6.01 1.33
CA GLU A 44 6.55 7.08 1.13
C GLU A 44 7.11 6.97 -0.29
N GLY A 45 6.49 7.69 -1.23
CA GLY A 45 6.82 7.59 -2.66
C GLY A 45 6.55 6.18 -3.20
N ALA A 46 7.61 5.49 -3.64
CA ALA A 46 7.53 4.13 -4.18
C ALA A 46 7.64 3.02 -3.11
N LYS A 47 7.85 3.37 -1.84
CA LYS A 47 8.03 2.40 -0.74
C LYS A 47 6.74 2.29 0.07
N LEU A 48 6.30 1.06 0.32
CA LEU A 48 5.24 0.76 1.27
C LEU A 48 5.85 0.13 2.52
N THR A 49 5.52 0.68 3.68
CA THR A 49 5.88 0.13 4.99
C THR A 49 4.63 0.00 5.84
N GLY A 50 4.70 -0.71 6.96
CA GLY A 50 3.55 -0.82 7.86
C GLY A 50 3.50 -2.11 8.66
N THR A 51 2.37 -2.31 9.33
CA THR A 51 2.08 -3.52 10.10
C THR A 51 0.72 -4.10 9.72
N MET A 52 0.62 -5.43 9.74
CA MET A 52 -0.62 -6.19 9.63
C MET A 52 -0.97 -6.77 10.99
N MET A 53 -2.25 -6.72 11.37
CA MET A 53 -2.74 -7.43 12.55
C MET A 53 -2.88 -8.92 12.22
N GLY A 54 -2.05 -9.74 12.84
CA GLY A 54 -2.04 -11.18 12.70
C GLY A 54 -3.25 -11.85 13.37
N PRO A 55 -3.52 -13.12 13.06
CA PRO A 55 -4.67 -13.85 13.58
C PRO A 55 -4.66 -14.02 15.12
N MET A 56 -3.49 -13.91 15.75
CA MET A 56 -3.31 -13.98 17.21
C MET A 56 -3.30 -12.60 17.88
N GLY A 57 -3.60 -11.53 17.14
CA GLY A 57 -3.55 -10.15 17.65
C GLY A 57 -2.14 -9.56 17.74
N ASN A 58 -1.12 -10.26 17.21
CA ASN A 58 0.23 -9.75 17.08
C ASN A 58 0.35 -8.83 15.86
N GLU A 59 1.18 -7.78 15.95
CA GLU A 59 1.54 -6.99 14.77
C GLU A 59 2.67 -7.69 14.00
N ILE A 60 2.48 -7.83 12.69
CA ILE A 60 3.44 -8.44 11.78
C ILE A 60 3.91 -7.36 10.83
N GLU A 61 5.22 -7.16 10.75
CA GLU A 61 5.80 -6.17 9.85
C GLU A 61 5.61 -6.55 8.38
N ILE A 62 5.36 -5.52 7.58
CA ILE A 62 5.30 -5.65 6.14
C ILE A 62 6.71 -5.55 5.57
N SER A 63 7.08 -6.53 4.75
CA SER A 63 8.36 -6.61 4.04
C SER A 63 8.16 -6.46 2.52
N ASP A 64 9.22 -6.08 1.80
CA ASP A 64 9.22 -5.91 0.34
C ASP A 64 8.08 -5.05 -0.21
N GLY A 65 7.62 -4.06 0.56
CA GLY A 65 6.50 -3.20 0.18
C GLY A 65 6.86 -2.18 -0.90
N LYS A 66 6.10 -2.19 -1.99
CA LYS A 66 6.26 -1.31 -3.15
C LYS A 66 4.93 -0.73 -3.60
N VAL A 67 4.97 0.53 -4.04
CA VAL A 67 3.84 1.24 -4.66
C VAL A 67 4.28 1.67 -6.05
N ASP A 68 3.59 1.19 -7.08
CA ASP A 68 3.80 1.56 -8.48
C ASP A 68 2.48 2.11 -9.06
N ALA A 69 2.34 3.44 -9.05
CA ALA A 69 1.15 4.17 -9.45
C ALA A 69 -0.17 3.70 -8.78
N GLN A 70 -0.82 2.70 -9.35
CA GLN A 70 -2.07 2.10 -8.85
C GLN A 70 -1.88 0.68 -8.28
N ASP A 71 -0.71 0.08 -8.49
CA ASP A 71 -0.38 -1.25 -8.02
C ASP A 71 0.37 -1.20 -6.70
N VAL A 72 -0.10 -1.98 -5.74
CA VAL A 72 0.51 -2.10 -4.41
C VAL A 72 0.88 -3.55 -4.18
N SER A 73 2.15 -3.80 -3.87
CA SER A 73 2.67 -5.15 -3.61
C SER A 73 3.44 -5.18 -2.31
N PHE A 74 3.22 -6.19 -1.49
CA PHE A 74 3.93 -6.37 -0.23
C PHE A 74 3.90 -7.82 0.23
N LYS A 75 4.80 -8.17 1.14
CA LYS A 75 4.90 -9.51 1.74
C LYS A 75 4.70 -9.43 3.25
N VAL A 76 3.93 -10.38 3.76
CA VAL A 76 3.77 -10.62 5.19
C VAL A 76 4.22 -12.04 5.46
N VAL A 77 5.14 -12.22 6.40
CA VAL A 77 5.65 -13.54 6.81
C VAL A 77 5.04 -13.83 8.18
N LEU A 78 4.14 -14.82 8.21
CA LEU A 78 3.42 -15.30 9.39
C LEU A 78 4.20 -16.43 10.10
#